data_AF-A0A7T7KZ92-F1
#
_entry.id   AF-A0A7T7KZ92-F1
#
_cell.length_a   1.000
_cell.length_b   1.000
_cell.length_c   1.000
_cell.angle_alpha   90.00
_cell.angle_beta   90.00
_cell.angle_gamma   90.00
#
_symmetry.space_group_name_H-M   'P 1'
#
loop_
_entity.id
_entity.type
_entity.pdbx_description
1 polymer ?
#
loop_
_entity_poly.entity_id
_entity_poly.type
_entity_poly.pdbx_seq_one_letter_code
_entity_poly.pdbx_strand_id
1 'polypeptide(L)'
;MTSTAHTHDRPVGDACPYCGWPDRAEPFQVVSRHGTAAGQTVWTRCGCGSLQMRVVDARGMNVVTRSRPATRRSADRVTSGGVGCSLRAGGG
;
A
#
# COMPACT_ATOMS: atom_id res chain seq x y z
N MET A 1 -10.26 20.01 34.85
CA MET A 1 -9.48 20.67 33.80
C MET A 1 -8.18 19.89 33.65
N THR A 2 -7.96 19.22 32.52
CA THR A 2 -6.68 19.06 31.79
C THR A 2 -7.03 18.31 30.49
N SER A 3 -7.26 19.06 29.41
CA SER A 3 -7.33 18.50 28.06
C SER A 3 -5.90 18.43 27.56
N THR A 4 -5.29 17.25 27.63
CA THR A 4 -3.96 17.04 27.06
C THR A 4 -4.12 17.09 25.55
N ALA A 5 -3.84 18.26 24.97
CA ALA A 5 -3.65 18.40 23.54
C ALA A 5 -2.41 17.57 23.18
N HIS A 6 -2.63 16.34 22.73
CA HIS A 6 -1.61 15.61 22.00
C HIS A 6 -1.50 16.31 20.65
N THR A 7 -0.59 17.28 20.57
CA THR A 7 -0.13 17.83 19.30
C THR A 7 0.30 16.63 18.46
N HIS A 8 -0.51 16.30 17.45
CA HIS A 8 -0.18 15.32 16.43
C HIS A 8 1.00 15.86 15.60
N ASP A 9 2.19 15.87 16.17
CA ASP A 9 3.40 15.70 15.38
C ASP A 9 3.49 14.20 15.07
N ARG A 10 2.60 13.72 14.19
CA ARG A 10 2.72 12.36 13.69
C ARG A 10 3.83 12.41 12.66
N PRO A 11 4.96 11.69 12.85
CA PRO A 11 5.99 11.67 11.84
C PRO A 11 5.34 11.21 10.54
N VAL A 12 5.64 11.91 9.45
CA VAL A 12 5.13 11.67 8.09
C VAL A 12 5.53 10.27 7.54
N GLY A 13 5.99 9.35 8.40
CA GLY A 13 6.48 8.01 8.09
C GLY A 13 5.68 6.83 8.66
N ASP A 14 4.54 7.04 9.31
CA ASP A 14 3.72 5.95 9.92
C ASP A 14 2.63 5.36 9.00
N ALA A 15 2.57 5.81 7.74
CA ALA A 15 1.69 5.25 6.73
C ALA A 15 2.39 5.05 5.38
N CYS A 16 1.85 4.16 4.55
CA CYS A 16 2.26 3.98 3.17
C CYS A 16 2.02 5.27 2.38
N PRO A 17 3.06 5.90 1.79
CA PRO A 17 2.91 7.20 1.11
C PRO A 17 2.08 7.12 -0.17
N TYR A 18 1.79 5.90 -0.68
CA TYR A 18 1.07 5.69 -1.93
C TYR A 18 -0.44 5.47 -1.75
N CYS A 19 -0.88 5.00 -0.59
CA CYS A 19 -2.30 4.67 -0.37
C CYS A 19 -2.80 4.98 1.05
N GLY A 20 -1.94 5.51 1.93
CA GLY A 20 -2.30 5.88 3.30
C GLY A 20 -2.41 4.71 4.29
N TRP A 21 -2.19 3.46 3.87
CA TRP A 21 -2.29 2.30 4.76
C TRP A 21 -1.35 2.42 5.97
N PRO A 22 -1.81 2.22 7.23
CA PRO A 22 -0.96 2.40 8.41
C PRO A 22 0.15 1.35 8.45
N ASP A 23 1.37 1.76 8.79
CA ASP A 23 2.48 0.81 8.85
C ASP A 23 2.38 -0.15 10.03
N ARG A 24 1.77 0.30 11.14
CA ARG A 24 1.53 -0.55 12.32
C ARG A 24 0.30 -1.45 12.21
N ALA A 25 -0.50 -1.31 11.15
CA ALA A 25 -1.57 -2.26 10.89
C ALA A 25 -1.00 -3.61 10.42
N GLU A 26 -1.82 -4.66 10.52
CA GLU A 26 -1.51 -5.99 9.99
C GLU A 26 -1.00 -5.86 8.53
N PRO A 27 0.18 -6.41 8.19
CA PRO A 27 0.67 -6.39 6.83
C PRO A 27 -0.29 -7.12 5.90
N PHE A 28 -0.60 -6.53 4.74
CA PHE A 28 -1.46 -7.18 3.75
C PHE A 28 -0.88 -8.52 3.27
N GLN A 29 0.44 -8.57 3.07
CA GLN A 29 1.15 -9.81 2.77
C GLN A 29 2.59 -9.73 3.27
N VAL A 30 3.06 -10.76 3.95
CA VAL A 30 4.49 -10.97 4.23
C VAL A 30 5.08 -11.81 3.10
N VAL A 31 6.13 -11.31 2.45
CA VAL A 31 6.74 -11.98 1.27
C VAL A 31 8.07 -12.66 1.60
N SER A 32 8.77 -12.19 2.63
CA SER A 32 10.00 -12.82 3.11
C SER A 32 10.24 -12.48 4.57
N ARG A 33 10.85 -13.41 5.30
CA ARG A 33 11.31 -13.24 6.68
C ARG A 33 12.73 -13.77 6.76
N HIS A 34 13.64 -12.97 7.28
CA HIS A 34 15.04 -13.35 7.45
C HIS A 34 15.50 -12.97 8.85
N GLY A 35 15.90 -13.96 9.66
CA GLY A 35 16.49 -13.72 10.97
C GLY A 35 17.91 -13.19 10.84
N THR A 36 18.30 -12.30 11.74
CA THR A 36 19.67 -11.77 11.86
C THR A 36 20.09 -11.86 13.33
N ALA A 37 21.37 -11.68 13.62
CA ALA A 37 21.86 -11.69 15.00
C ALA A 37 21.21 -10.59 15.89
N ALA A 38 20.71 -9.51 15.28
CA ALA A 38 20.10 -8.38 15.97
C ALA A 38 18.56 -8.46 16.04
N GLY A 39 17.93 -9.46 15.41
CA GLY A 39 16.48 -9.56 15.29
C GLY A 39 16.06 -10.20 13.98
N GLN A 40 15.21 -9.52 13.22
CA GLN A 40 14.73 -10.03 11.93
C GLN A 40 14.41 -8.90 10.96
N THR A 41 14.64 -9.17 9.68
CA THR A 41 14.11 -8.38 8.57
C THR A 41 12.86 -9.05 8.03
N VAL A 42 11.80 -8.28 7.87
CA VAL A 42 10.54 -8.72 7.27
C VAL A 42 10.27 -7.86 6.04
N TRP A 43 10.09 -8.51 4.90
CA TRP A 43 9.63 -7.84 3.68
C TRP A 43 8.13 -8.03 3.55
N THR A 44 7.40 -6.93 3.38
CA THR A 44 5.94 -6.90 3.31
C THR A 44 5.47 -6.19 2.05
N ARG A 45 4.38 -6.65 1.46
CA ARG A 45 3.68 -5.98 0.35
C ARG A 45 2.44 -5.28 0.89
N CYS A 46 2.34 -3.97 0.64
CA CYS A 46 1.13 -3.20 0.92
C CYS A 46 0.03 -3.52 -0.12
N GLY A 47 -1.25 -3.30 0.19
CA GLY A 47 -2.36 -3.54 -0.74
C GLY A 47 -2.24 -2.78 -2.08
N CYS A 48 -1.62 -1.60 -2.07
CA CYS A 48 -1.29 -0.84 -3.28
C CYS A 48 -0.18 -1.48 -4.14
N GLY A 49 0.58 -2.42 -3.58
CA GLY A 49 1.70 -3.10 -4.25
C GLY A 49 3.09 -2.56 -3.92
N SER A 50 3.21 -1.50 -3.10
CA SER A 50 4.50 -1.04 -2.56
C SER A 50 5.14 -2.13 -1.70
N LEU A 51 6.42 -2.40 -1.92
CA LEU A 51 7.22 -3.31 -1.12
C LEU A 51 7.90 -2.52 0.02
N GLN A 52 7.74 -2.98 1.25
CA GLN A 52 8.33 -2.37 2.44
C GLN A 52 9.27 -3.35 3.13
N MET A 53 10.43 -2.86 3.57
CA MET A 53 11.35 -3.60 4.46
C MET A 53 11.15 -3.12 5.89
N ARG A 54 10.95 -4.06 6.80
CA ARG A 54 10.77 -3.81 8.23
C ARG A 54 11.89 -4.49 9.00
N VAL A 55 12.54 -3.74 9.89
CA VAL A 55 13.43 -4.31 10.91
C VAL A 55 12.59 -4.49 12.16
N VAL A 56 12.66 -5.68 12.75
CA VAL A 56 12.05 -6.00 14.04
C VAL A 56 13.17 -6.46 14.97
N ASP A 57 13.36 -5.72 16.05
CA ASP A 57 14.36 -6.00 17.09
C ASP A 57 13.77 -5.73 18.48
N ALA A 58 14.61 -5.75 19.52
CA ALA A 58 14.19 -5.48 20.90
C ALA A 58 13.60 -4.07 21.14
N ARG A 59 13.87 -3.11 20.24
CA ARG A 59 13.32 -1.75 20.29
C ARG A 59 11.98 -1.64 19.55
N GLY A 60 11.56 -2.71 18.87
CA GLY A 60 10.29 -2.79 18.16
C GLY A 60 10.45 -2.85 16.64
N MET A 61 9.41 -2.44 15.94
CA MET A 61 9.33 -2.51 14.48
C MET A 61 9.55 -1.13 13.85
N ASN A 62 10.45 -1.06 12.87
CA ASN A 62 10.69 0.14 12.06
C ASN A 62 10.65 -0.18 10.56
N VAL A 63 9.93 0.63 9.78
CA VAL A 63 9.96 0.54 8.30
C VAL A 63 11.16 1.34 7.80
N VAL A 64 12.15 0.65 7.24
CA VAL A 64 13.43 1.27 6.84
C VAL A 64 13.53 1.54 5.34
N THR A 65 12.81 0.77 4.52
CA THR A 65 12.82 0.92 3.05
C THR A 65 11.42 0.79 2.50
N ARG A 66 11.10 1.58 1.47
CA ARG A 66 9.86 1.48 0.69
C ARG A 66 10.14 1.62 -0.79
N SER A 67 9.63 0.70 -1.60
CA SER A 67 9.63 0.81 -3.04
C SER A 67 8.39 1.55 -3.53
N ARG A 68 8.47 2.17 -4.71
CA ARG A 68 7.26 2.51 -5.45
C ARG A 68 6.45 1.24 -5.71
N PRO A 69 5.10 1.29 -5.66
CA PRO A 69 4.30 0.22 -6.20
C PRO A 69 4.71 0.00 -7.66
N ALA A 70 4.89 -1.24 -8.07
CA ALA A 70 4.85 -1.51 -9.50
C ALA A 70 3.50 -0.97 -9.98
N THR A 71 3.51 -0.04 -10.93
CA THR A 71 2.26 0.38 -11.59
C THR A 71 1.57 -0.90 -11.99
N ARG A 72 0.45 -1.23 -11.33
CA ARG A 72 -0.44 -2.24 -11.90
C ARG A 72 -0.79 -1.64 -13.25
N ARG A 73 -0.32 -2.23 -14.35
CA ARG A 73 -0.78 -1.86 -15.68
C ARG A 73 -2.29 -1.90 -15.58
N SER A 74 -2.88 -0.71 -15.71
CA SER A 74 -4.28 -0.44 -15.47
C SER A 74 -5.17 -1.59 -15.92
N ALA A 75 -5.73 -2.33 -14.97
CA ALA A 75 -6.98 -3.06 -15.22
C ALA A 75 -8.17 -2.07 -15.33
N ASP A 76 -7.90 -0.77 -15.21
CA ASP A 76 -8.81 0.37 -15.44
C ASP A 76 -8.85 0.88 -16.89
N ARG A 77 -8.45 0.08 -17.89
CA ARG A 77 -8.81 0.33 -19.30
C ARG A 77 -9.40 -0.88 -20.04
N VAL A 78 -10.50 -1.41 -19.51
CA VAL A 78 -11.57 -2.01 -20.34
C VAL A 78 -12.91 -1.41 -19.92
N THR A 79 -13.03 -0.09 -20.07
CA THR A 79 -14.32 0.56 -20.36
C THR A 79 -14.12 1.52 -21.52
N SER A 80 -13.59 0.99 -22.62
CA SER A 80 -13.93 1.51 -23.95
C SER A 80 -15.20 0.76 -24.31
N GLY A 81 -16.38 1.34 -24.10
CA GLY A 81 -16.83 2.32 -25.08
C GLY A 81 -17.12 1.63 -26.42
N GLY A 82 -17.80 0.48 -26.39
CA GLY A 82 -18.40 -0.10 -27.59
C GLY A 82 -19.61 0.74 -27.99
N VAL A 83 -19.36 1.80 -28.75
CA VAL A 83 -20.39 2.51 -29.49
C VAL A 83 -20.92 1.53 -30.53
N GLY A 84 -22.00 0.83 -30.21
CA GLY A 84 -22.76 0.05 -31.17
C GLY A 84 -23.52 0.98 -32.09
N CYS A 85 -22.85 1.57 -33.07
CA CYS A 85 -23.53 2.04 -34.28
C CYS A 85 -23.96 0.80 -35.06
N SER A 86 -25.24 0.44 -35.01
CA SER A 86 -25.83 -0.50 -35.96
C SER A 86 -27.19 0.00 -36.40
N LEU A 87 -27.09 0.74 -37.50
CA LEU A 87 -28.03 0.99 -38.59
C LEU A 87 -29.49 0.54 -38.42
N ARG A 88 -30.36 1.53 -38.71
CA ARG A 88 -31.74 1.41 -39.20
C ARG A 88 -31.98 0.17 -40.07
N ALA A 89 -33.02 -0.60 -39.74
CA ALA A 89 -33.80 -1.34 -40.72
C ALA A 89 -35.12 -0.60 -40.92
N GLY A 90 -35.35 -0.07 -42.13
CA GLY A 90 -36.60 0.52 -42.55
C GLY A 90 -37.34 -0.39 -43.53
N GLY A 91 -38.68 -0.26 -43.55
CA GLY A 91 -39.61 -0.75 -44.57
C GLY A 91 -40.04 -2.20 -44.34
N GLY A 92 -41.33 -2.54 -44.27
CA GLY A 92 -42.53 -1.88 -44.77
C GLY A 92 -43.42 -2.98 -45.34
#